data_AF-A0A1X1WI52-F1
#
_entry.id   AF-A0A1X1WI52-F1
#
_cell.length_a   1.000
_cell.length_b   1.000
_cell.length_c   1.000
_cell.angle_alpha   90.00
_cell.angle_beta   90.00
_cell.angle_gamma   90.00
#
_symmetry.space_group_name_H-M   'P 1'
#
loop_
_entity.id
_entity.type
_entity.pdbx_description
1 polymer ?
#
loop_
_entity_poly.entity_id
_entity_poly.type
_entity_poly.pdbx_seq_one_letter_code
_entity_poly.pdbx_strand_id
1 'polypeptide(L)'
;MSGTESPHNGTTGDRERLNQDDHDLLTFGEVGERLRLEINAAAHEVAQLAETGSPAELERAELRLRDLRAAARRNAAQPINDANFEDFFGYPGKVHRNLPGPDATE
;
A
#
# COMPACT_ATOMS: atom_id res chain seq x y z
N MET A 1 22.26 -18.77 -57.74
CA MET A 1 21.76 -17.40 -57.54
C MET A 1 20.25 -17.45 -57.44
N SER A 2 19.70 -17.16 -56.25
CA SER A 2 18.32 -16.70 -56.06
C SER A 2 18.24 -16.18 -54.64
N GLY A 3 18.65 -14.91 -54.50
CA GLY A 3 18.27 -14.10 -53.36
C GLY A 3 16.82 -13.73 -53.51
N THR A 4 16.03 -13.97 -52.47
CA THR A 4 14.71 -13.38 -52.31
C THR A 4 14.80 -12.44 -51.12
N GLU A 5 15.12 -11.19 -51.41
CA GLU A 5 14.66 -10.07 -50.59
C GLU A 5 13.18 -9.88 -50.87
N SER A 6 12.37 -9.78 -49.82
CA SER A 6 11.25 -8.83 -49.82
C SER A 6 10.90 -8.40 -48.41
N PRO A 7 10.50 -7.13 -48.25
CA PRO A 7 10.59 -6.37 -47.02
C PRO A 7 9.28 -6.46 -46.25
N HIS A 8 9.34 -6.64 -44.94
CA HIS A 8 8.22 -6.27 -44.06
C HIS A 8 8.69 -5.12 -43.17
N ASN A 9 8.61 -3.94 -43.77
CA ASN A 9 8.44 -2.69 -43.05
C ASN A 9 7.08 -2.74 -42.33
N GLY A 10 7.10 -3.26 -41.11
CA GLY A 10 5.99 -3.22 -40.18
C GLY A 10 6.39 -2.40 -38.96
N THR A 11 6.53 -1.08 -39.15
CA THR A 11 6.50 -0.09 -38.07
C THR A 11 5.22 -0.31 -37.26
N THR A 12 5.32 -1.13 -36.21
CA THR A 12 4.19 -1.44 -35.34
C THR A 12 4.57 -1.03 -33.93
N GLY A 13 4.23 0.22 -33.64
CA GLY A 13 4.17 0.77 -32.30
C GLY A 13 5.52 0.90 -31.64
N ASP A 14 6.03 2.14 -31.64
CA ASP A 14 6.62 2.68 -30.43
C ASP A 14 5.64 2.39 -29.28
N ARG A 15 5.81 1.24 -28.61
CA ARG A 15 5.41 1.12 -27.22
C ARG A 15 6.40 1.98 -26.49
N GLU A 16 6.11 3.28 -26.51
CA GLU A 16 6.55 4.20 -25.50
C GLU A 16 6.19 3.50 -24.18
N ARG A 17 7.20 2.87 -23.58
CA ARG A 17 7.11 2.38 -22.21
C ARG A 17 6.95 3.65 -21.42
N LEU A 18 5.68 4.04 -21.24
CA LEU A 18 5.26 5.06 -20.30
C LEU A 18 6.10 4.82 -19.06
N ASN A 19 6.87 5.84 -18.70
CA ASN A 19 7.69 5.92 -17.50
C ASN A 19 6.88 5.33 -16.35
N GLN A 20 7.10 4.04 -16.13
CA GLN A 20 6.37 3.24 -15.18
C GLN A 20 7.09 3.59 -13.90
N ASP A 21 6.61 4.66 -13.26
CA ASP A 21 7.04 5.04 -11.91
C ASP A 21 7.23 3.74 -11.15
N ASP A 22 8.47 3.47 -10.75
CA ASP A 22 8.84 2.26 -10.04
C ASP A 22 8.01 2.23 -8.76
N HIS A 23 6.87 1.56 -8.84
CA HIS A 23 6.02 1.31 -7.70
C HIS A 23 6.68 0.19 -6.94
N ASP A 24 7.63 0.55 -6.08
CA ASP A 24 8.15 -0.35 -5.06
C ASP A 24 6.94 -0.96 -4.34
N LEU A 25 6.67 -2.24 -4.62
CA LEU A 25 5.63 -2.98 -3.95
C LEU A 25 6.11 -3.18 -2.51
N LEU A 26 5.72 -2.25 -1.63
CA LEU A 26 6.05 -2.32 -0.22
C LEU A 26 5.39 -3.55 0.40
N THR A 27 6.16 -4.28 1.19
CA THR A 27 5.60 -5.32 2.05
C THR A 27 4.66 -4.70 3.08
N PHE A 28 3.74 -5.48 3.63
CA PHE A 28 2.77 -5.02 4.64
C PHE A 28 3.44 -4.29 5.83
N GLY A 29 4.61 -4.77 6.27
CA GLY A 29 5.39 -4.12 7.32
C GLY A 29 5.97 -2.77 6.89
N GLU A 30 6.47 -2.67 5.66
CA GLU A 30 7.03 -1.43 5.10
C GLU A 30 5.94 -0.39 4.84
N VAL A 31 4.75 -0.80 4.40
CA VAL A 31 3.56 0.09 4.29
C VAL A 31 3.20 0.65 5.66
N GLY A 32 3.20 -0.20 6.70
CA GLY A 32 2.92 0.21 8.07
C GLY A 32 3.90 1.26 8.59
N GLU A 33 5.21 1.04 8.43
CA GLU A 33 6.23 1.99 8.86
C GLU A 33 6.17 3.31 8.09
N ARG A 34 6.00 3.26 6.77
CA ARG A 34 5.85 4.47 5.96
C ARG A 34 4.62 5.27 6.38
N LEU A 35 3.50 4.60 6.64
CA LEU A 35 2.29 5.23 7.12
C LEU A 35 2.46 5.84 8.53
N ARG A 36 3.24 5.20 9.41
CA ARG A 36 3.58 5.74 10.73
C ARG A 36 4.38 7.04 10.63
N LEU A 37 5.39 7.07 9.76
CA LEU A 37 6.19 8.28 9.51
C LEU A 37 5.33 9.41 8.95
N GLU A 38 4.45 9.10 7.99
CA GLU A 38 3.55 10.08 7.37
C GLU A 38 2.55 10.67 8.40
N ILE A 39 2.01 9.84 9.31
CA ILE A 39 1.15 10.32 10.41
C ILE A 39 1.90 11.29 11.32
N ASN A 40 3.16 11.00 11.65
CA ASN A 40 3.96 11.88 12.50
C ASN A 40 4.24 13.23 11.82
N ALA A 41 4.57 13.20 10.52
CA ALA A 41 4.78 14.43 9.74
C ALA A 41 3.49 15.27 9.70
N ALA A 42 2.34 14.66 9.39
CA ALA A 42 1.06 15.35 9.35
C ALA A 42 0.63 15.90 10.73
N ALA A 43 0.92 15.18 11.81
CA ALA A 43 0.64 15.65 13.17
C ALA A 43 1.47 16.88 13.54
N HIS A 44 2.74 16.90 13.13
CA HIS A 44 3.61 18.06 13.33
C HIS A 44 3.16 19.26 12.49
N GLU A 45 2.73 19.04 11.24
CA GLU A 45 2.16 20.08 10.39
C GLU A 45 0.90 20.71 11.00
N VAL A 46 -0.03 19.90 11.52
CA VAL A 46 -1.21 20.40 12.26
C VAL A 46 -0.79 21.26 13.45
N ALA A 47 0.20 20.82 14.24
CA ALA A 47 0.69 21.59 15.38
C ALA A 47 1.25 22.96 14.97
N GLN A 48 2.02 23.03 13.88
CA GLN A 48 2.55 24.30 13.38
C GLN A 48 1.44 25.22 12.85
N LEU A 49 0.47 24.66 12.11
CA LEU A 49 -0.64 25.42 11.54
C LEU A 49 -1.63 25.89 12.61
N ALA A 50 -1.74 25.19 13.73
CA ALA A 50 -2.54 25.63 14.88
C ALA A 50 -1.98 26.91 15.52
N GLU A 51 -0.66 27.12 15.45
CA GLU A 51 -0.01 28.31 16.01
C GLU A 51 0.05 29.49 15.03
N THR A 52 0.24 29.20 13.73
CA THR A 52 0.65 30.23 12.75
C THR A 52 -0.13 30.19 11.42
N GLY A 53 -0.94 29.16 11.20
CA GLY A 53 -1.61 28.91 9.93
C GLY A 53 -2.96 29.61 9.81
N SER A 54 -3.47 29.69 8.59
CA SER A 54 -4.86 30.09 8.39
C SER A 54 -5.84 28.99 8.81
N PRO A 55 -7.08 29.33 9.22
CA PRO A 55 -8.09 28.33 9.57
C PRO A 55 -8.33 27.27 8.47
N ALA A 56 -8.27 27.67 7.20
CA ALA A 56 -8.47 26.78 6.06
C ALA A 56 -7.28 25.82 5.82
N GLU A 57 -6.06 26.23 6.18
CA GLU A 57 -4.89 25.33 6.13
C GLU A 57 -4.94 24.33 7.26
N LEU A 58 -5.28 24.79 8.47
CA LEU A 58 -5.46 23.93 9.64
C LEU A 58 -6.54 22.85 9.38
N GLU A 59 -7.71 23.24 8.88
CA GLU A 59 -8.79 22.30 8.56
C GLU A 59 -8.35 21.22 7.55
N ARG A 60 -7.62 21.61 6.50
CA ARG A 60 -7.10 20.66 5.50
C ARG A 60 -6.06 19.72 6.10
N ALA A 61 -5.16 20.21 6.94
CA ALA A 61 -4.15 19.40 7.59
C ALA A 61 -4.77 18.41 8.59
N GLU A 62 -5.79 18.85 9.35
CA GLU A 62 -6.56 17.98 10.25
C GLU A 62 -7.30 16.87 9.49
N LEU A 63 -7.91 17.22 8.35
CA LEU A 63 -8.57 16.25 7.47
C LEU A 63 -7.59 15.18 6.97
N ARG A 64 -6.42 15.59 6.49
CA ARG A 64 -5.34 14.68 6.06
C ARG A 64 -4.91 13.76 7.20
N LEU A 65 -4.63 14.32 8.39
CA LEU A 65 -4.22 13.55 9.55
C LEU A 65 -5.29 12.53 9.97
N ARG A 66 -6.57 12.91 9.94
CA ARG A 66 -7.70 12.01 10.22
C ARG A 66 -7.74 10.84 9.25
N ASP A 67 -7.57 11.10 7.96
CA ASP A 67 -7.65 10.09 6.91
C ASP A 67 -6.45 9.12 6.97
N LEU A 68 -5.23 9.62 7.26
CA LEU A 68 -4.05 8.80 7.51
C LEU A 68 -4.22 7.90 8.74
N ARG A 69 -4.76 8.43 9.84
CA ARG A 69 -5.08 7.62 11.04
C ARG A 69 -6.12 6.54 10.74
N ALA A 70 -7.12 6.85 9.89
CA ALA A 70 -8.07 5.86 9.43
C ALA A 70 -7.42 4.77 8.57
N ALA A 71 -6.50 5.15 7.69
CA ALA A 71 -5.70 4.21 6.90
C ALA A 71 -4.83 3.33 7.80
N ALA A 72 -4.24 3.88 8.87
CA ALA A 72 -3.43 3.09 9.81
C ALA A 72 -4.27 2.07 10.58
N ARG A 73 -5.49 2.42 10.98
CA ARG A 73 -6.42 1.44 11.58
C ARG A 73 -6.74 0.29 10.63
N ARG A 74 -6.95 0.59 9.34
CA ARG A 74 -7.17 -0.43 8.30
C ARG A 74 -5.93 -1.22 7.93
N ASN A 75 -4.73 -0.68 8.14
CA ASN A 75 -3.48 -1.44 8.02
C ASN A 75 -3.20 -2.28 9.27
N ALA A 76 -3.58 -1.82 10.47
CA ALA A 76 -3.34 -2.54 11.72
C ALA A 76 -4.30 -3.72 11.95
N ALA A 77 -5.53 -3.61 11.45
CA ALA A 77 -6.39 -4.77 11.25
C ALA A 77 -6.03 -5.31 9.86
N GLN A 78 -5.35 -6.43 9.69
CA GLN A 78 -5.84 -7.74 10.10
C GLN A 78 -4.67 -8.73 10.16
N PRO A 79 -4.46 -9.46 11.27
CA PRO A 79 -3.93 -10.80 11.17
C PRO A 79 -4.79 -11.58 10.17
N ILE A 80 -4.18 -12.43 9.34
CA ILE A 80 -4.95 -13.30 8.44
C ILE A 80 -6.02 -14.00 9.29
N ASN A 81 -7.27 -13.85 8.87
CA ASN A 81 -8.44 -14.46 9.46
C ASN A 81 -9.26 -15.09 8.34
N ASP A 82 -10.19 -15.97 8.68
CA ASP A 82 -10.95 -16.71 7.67
C ASP A 82 -11.72 -15.79 6.70
N ALA A 83 -12.07 -14.57 7.12
CA ALA A 83 -12.79 -13.60 6.28
C ALA A 83 -11.90 -12.86 5.28
N ASN A 84 -10.58 -12.81 5.48
CA ASN A 84 -9.63 -12.21 4.53
C ASN A 84 -8.71 -13.24 3.86
N PHE A 85 -8.82 -14.52 4.24
CA PHE A 85 -7.96 -15.60 3.74
C PHE A 85 -8.13 -15.78 2.23
N GLU A 86 -9.37 -15.86 1.75
CA GLU A 86 -9.66 -16.07 0.33
C GLU A 86 -9.19 -14.88 -0.52
N ASP A 87 -9.38 -13.66 -0.02
CA ASP A 87 -8.89 -12.44 -0.66
C ASP A 87 -7.35 -12.37 -0.70
N PHE A 88 -6.67 -12.90 0.33
CA PHE A 88 -5.21 -12.92 0.39
C PHE A 88 -4.56 -14.03 -0.45
N PHE A 89 -5.16 -15.23 -0.49
CA PHE A 89 -4.55 -16.41 -1.11
C PHE A 89 -5.18 -16.79 -2.46
N GLY A 90 -6.33 -16.22 -2.82
CA GLY A 90 -6.97 -16.42 -4.13
C GLY A 90 -7.63 -17.80 -4.31
N TYR A 91 -7.81 -18.55 -3.23
CA TYR A 91 -8.56 -19.82 -3.21
C TYR A 91 -9.32 -19.97 -1.89
N PRO A 92 -10.45 -20.71 -1.89
CA PRO A 92 -11.24 -20.92 -0.68
C PRO A 92 -10.44 -21.69 0.37
N GLY A 93 -10.35 -21.15 1.58
CA GLY A 93 -9.58 -21.75 2.68
C GLY A 93 -9.73 -21.00 4.00
N LYS A 94 -9.22 -21.60 5.08
CA LYS A 94 -9.26 -21.07 6.45
C LYS A 94 -7.87 -21.06 7.05
N VAL A 95 -7.62 -20.13 7.97
CA VAL A 95 -6.33 -20.02 8.66
C VAL A 95 -6.19 -21.17 9.66
N HIS A 96 -5.33 -22.15 9.35
CA HIS A 96 -4.92 -23.14 10.34
C HIS A 96 -3.92 -22.52 11.33
N ARG A 97 -4.42 -22.09 12.50
CA ARG A 97 -3.57 -21.68 13.63
C ARG A 97 -3.03 -22.91 14.37
N ASN A 98 -1.90 -23.46 13.94
CA ASN A 98 -1.10 -24.34 14.79
C ASN A 98 -0.21 -23.48 15.70
N LEU A 99 -0.80 -22.84 16.71
CA LEU A 99 -0.05 -22.37 17.87
C LEU A 99 -0.19 -23.44 18.96
N PRO A 100 0.90 -24.05 19.46
CA PRO A 100 0.82 -24.82 20.68
C PRO A 100 0.33 -23.88 21.79
N GLY A 101 -0.86 -24.13 22.32
CA GLY A 101 -1.34 -23.39 23.50
C GLY A 101 -0.39 -23.64 24.67
N PRO A 102 -0.08 -22.64 25.51
CA PRO A 102 0.58 -22.90 26.77
C PRO A 102 -0.39 -23.69 27.66
N ASP A 103 0.09 -24.86 28.10
CA ASP A 103 -0.38 -25.66 29.23
C ASP A 103 -1.59 -26.60 28.99
N ALA A 104 -1.28 -27.85 28.63
CA ALA A 104 -1.95 -29.00 29.22
C ALA A 104 -1.10 -29.43 30.42
N THR A 105 -1.43 -28.88 31.59
CA THR A 105 -0.96 -29.37 32.88
C THR A 105 -1.77 -30.60 33.26
N GLU A 106 -1.13 -31.77 33.35
CA GLU A 106 -1.39 -32.80 34.37
C GLU A 106 -0.19 -33.75 34.47
#